data_AF-A0A950DE05-F1
#
_entry.id   AF-A0A950DE05-F1
#
_cell.length_a   1.000
_cell.length_b   1.000
_cell.length_c   1.000
_cell.angle_alpha   90.00
_cell.angle_beta   90.00
_cell.angle_gamma   90.00
#
_symmetry.space_group_name_H-M   'P 1'
#
loop_
_entity.id
_entity.type
_entity.pdbx_description
1 polymer ?
#
loop_
_entity_poly.entity_id
_entity_poly.type
_entity_poly.pdbx_seq_one_letter_code
_entity_poly.pdbx_strand_id
1 'polypeptide(L)'
;QRLGKPDAFKVHDLVFRIVGVGSLGVRRYLALVEGAGPPDGYQLLDIKEPRPSAAAPVATDTLVDIEGDEARRVVLSQTILQGHVAVGLDVLKIGQRSYRMREMIPEENRSSLDRFQRQPERLRRAVERAGGLTASSQLRGARFKPDYDRWSDLARWAEGPSLDAVLAAAARFTERTNQQHAEFQAATRDAGGISAALHAFAG
;
A
#
# COMPACT_ATOMS: atom_id res chain seq x y z
N GLN A 1 -19.76 10.20 13.29
CA GLN A 1 -19.12 9.16 12.45
C GLN A 1 -20.18 8.14 12.06
N ARG A 2 -20.56 8.07 10.78
CA ARG A 2 -21.61 7.16 10.26
C ARG A 2 -21.06 5.92 9.53
N LEU A 3 -19.74 5.81 9.38
CA LEU A 3 -19.08 4.71 8.66
C LEU A 3 -19.23 3.44 9.52
N GLY A 4 -20.19 2.58 9.17
CA GLY A 4 -20.48 1.34 9.92
C GLY A 4 -21.94 0.85 9.91
N LYS A 5 -22.89 1.54 9.26
CA LYS A 5 -24.27 1.06 9.07
C LYS A 5 -24.58 0.90 7.57
N PRO A 6 -25.13 -0.25 7.11
CA PRO A 6 -25.43 -0.51 5.69
C PRO A 6 -26.34 0.55 5.05
N ASP A 7 -27.27 1.11 5.82
CA ASP A 7 -28.26 2.11 5.34
C ASP A 7 -27.83 3.56 5.57
N ALA A 8 -26.59 3.82 6.00
CA ALA A 8 -26.15 5.17 6.38
C ALA A 8 -25.63 6.03 5.21
N PHE A 9 -25.50 5.45 4.01
CA PHE A 9 -24.91 6.14 2.86
C PHE A 9 -25.70 5.83 1.59
N LYS A 10 -26.14 6.88 0.90
CA LYS A 10 -26.61 6.77 -0.47
C LYS A 10 -25.40 6.82 -1.40
N VAL A 11 -25.23 5.80 -2.25
CA VAL A 11 -24.23 5.82 -3.32
C VAL A 11 -24.81 6.61 -4.49
N HIS A 12 -24.12 7.66 -4.91
CA HIS A 12 -24.53 8.52 -6.01
C HIS A 12 -23.90 8.09 -7.32
N ASP A 13 -22.63 7.69 -7.29
CA ASP A 13 -21.89 7.26 -8.47
C ASP A 13 -20.75 6.31 -8.11
N LEU A 14 -20.32 5.51 -9.08
CA LEU A 14 -19.24 4.54 -8.94
C LEU A 14 -18.44 4.47 -10.24
N VAL A 15 -17.13 4.68 -10.14
CA VAL A 15 -16.22 4.58 -11.28
C VAL A 15 -15.09 3.61 -11.03
N PHE A 16 -14.63 2.94 -12.09
CA PHE A 16 -13.36 2.22 -12.04
C PHE A 16 -12.20 3.20 -11.99
N ARG A 17 -11.20 2.93 -11.14
CA ARG A 17 -10.08 3.84 -10.89
C ARG A 17 -8.75 3.16 -11.23
N ILE A 18 -8.11 3.62 -12.30
CA ILE A 18 -6.74 3.21 -12.67
C ILE A 18 -5.77 4.26 -12.16
N VAL A 19 -5.00 3.95 -11.11
CA VAL A 19 -3.98 4.85 -10.56
C VAL A 19 -2.77 4.06 -10.09
N GLY A 20 -1.58 4.54 -10.48
CA GLY A 20 -0.29 3.98 -10.13
C GLY A 20 0.17 2.90 -11.13
N VAL A 21 1.49 2.73 -11.22
CA VAL A 21 2.13 1.77 -12.14
C VAL A 21 2.36 0.39 -11.51
N GLY A 22 2.25 0.27 -10.18
CA GLY A 22 2.57 -0.96 -9.43
C GLY A 22 1.38 -1.85 -9.08
N SER A 23 0.17 -1.55 -9.55
CA SER A 23 -1.03 -2.38 -9.27
C SER A 23 -1.97 -2.44 -10.47
N LEU A 24 -1.42 -2.36 -11.68
CA LEU A 24 -2.20 -2.59 -12.90
C LEU A 24 -2.82 -4.01 -12.84
N GLY A 25 -4.07 -4.13 -13.27
CA GLY A 25 -4.84 -5.38 -13.20
C GLY A 25 -5.50 -5.67 -11.84
N VAL A 26 -5.34 -4.80 -10.84
CA VAL A 26 -6.06 -4.92 -9.56
C VAL A 26 -7.35 -4.11 -9.60
N ARG A 27 -8.46 -4.67 -9.11
CA ARG A 27 -9.73 -3.94 -9.04
C ARG A 27 -9.65 -2.78 -8.05
N ARG A 28 -10.00 -1.59 -8.52
CA ARG A 28 -10.08 -0.39 -7.69
C ARG A 28 -11.22 0.48 -8.19
N TYR A 29 -12.04 0.95 -7.26
CA TYR A 29 -13.20 1.76 -7.53
C TYR A 29 -13.14 3.05 -6.70
N LEU A 30 -13.82 4.07 -7.19
CA LEU A 30 -14.09 5.30 -6.47
C LEU A 30 -15.61 5.45 -6.39
N ALA A 31 -16.15 5.49 -5.18
CA ALA A 31 -17.57 5.69 -4.96
C ALA A 31 -17.83 7.11 -4.44
N LEU A 32 -18.78 7.81 -5.04
CA LEU A 32 -19.32 9.05 -4.51
C LEU A 32 -20.51 8.68 -3.60
N VAL A 33 -20.42 9.03 -2.33
CA VAL A 33 -21.46 8.73 -1.34
C VAL A 33 -21.94 9.99 -0.65
N GLU A 34 -23.20 9.98 -0.20
CA GLU A 34 -23.75 11.05 0.63
C GLU A 34 -23.00 11.14 1.96
N GLY A 35 -22.37 12.27 2.23
CA GLY A 35 -21.62 12.58 3.44
C GLY A 35 -22.50 13.09 4.57
N ALA A 36 -22.22 14.29 5.08
CA ALA A 36 -22.99 14.91 6.17
C ALA A 36 -24.18 15.78 5.71
N GLY A 37 -24.50 15.78 4.41
CA GLY A 37 -25.44 16.70 3.77
C GLY A 37 -24.79 18.04 3.35
N PRO A 38 -25.39 18.81 2.42
CA PRO A 38 -24.80 20.05 1.89
C PRO A 38 -24.53 21.12 2.97
N PRO A 39 -23.48 21.95 2.83
CA PRO A 39 -22.55 22.04 1.69
C PRO A 39 -21.44 20.97 1.70
N ASP A 40 -21.29 20.23 2.81
CA ASP A 40 -20.26 19.19 3.03
C ASP A 40 -20.74 17.77 2.62
N GLY A 41 -21.60 17.73 1.61
CA GLY A 41 -22.62 16.68 1.46
C GLY A 41 -22.19 15.39 0.79
N TYR A 42 -20.94 15.28 0.33
CA TYR A 42 -20.46 14.09 -0.36
C TYR A 42 -19.04 13.69 0.04
N GLN A 43 -18.80 12.39 0.09
CA GLN A 43 -17.49 11.80 0.33
C GLN A 43 -17.11 10.90 -0.84
N LEU A 44 -15.81 10.83 -1.11
CA LEU A 44 -15.24 9.92 -2.08
C LEU A 44 -14.60 8.74 -1.34
N LEU A 45 -15.02 7.52 -1.62
CA LEU A 45 -14.47 6.31 -1.01
C LEU A 45 -13.58 5.56 -2.00
N ASP A 46 -12.31 5.38 -1.64
CA ASP A 46 -11.34 4.53 -2.35
C ASP A 46 -11.51 3.08 -1.93
N ILE A 47 -12.01 2.26 -2.86
CA ILE A 47 -12.24 0.83 -2.65
C ILE A 47 -11.20 0.08 -3.47
N LYS A 48 -10.28 -0.63 -2.82
CA LYS A 48 -9.20 -1.35 -3.50
C LYS A 48 -9.18 -2.82 -3.11
N GLU A 49 -9.11 -3.69 -4.11
CA GLU A 49 -8.86 -5.11 -3.90
C GLU A 49 -7.42 -5.31 -3.41
N PRO A 50 -7.21 -6.01 -2.28
CA PRO A 50 -5.89 -6.36 -1.80
C PRO A 50 -5.32 -7.54 -2.59
N ARG A 51 -4.00 -7.62 -2.69
CA ARG A 51 -3.27 -8.77 -3.21
C ARG A 51 -2.64 -9.56 -2.06
N PRO A 52 -2.41 -10.87 -2.22
CA PRO A 52 -1.65 -11.65 -1.27
C PRO A 52 -0.33 -10.97 -0.87
N SER A 53 0.00 -11.01 0.42
CA SER A 53 1.27 -10.47 0.90
C SER A 53 2.44 -11.19 0.23
N ALA A 54 3.44 -10.44 -0.26
CA ALA A 54 4.69 -11.03 -0.74
C ALA A 54 5.46 -11.76 0.37
N ALA A 55 5.20 -11.41 1.64
CA ALA A 55 5.77 -12.08 2.79
C ALA A 55 5.00 -13.34 3.22
N ALA A 56 3.82 -13.61 2.65
CA ALA A 56 3.00 -14.76 3.05
C ALA A 56 3.76 -16.11 3.03
N PRO A 57 4.65 -16.40 2.05
CA PRO A 57 5.38 -17.66 2.03
C PRO A 57 6.40 -17.85 3.17
N VAL A 58 6.82 -16.76 3.82
CA VAL A 58 7.86 -16.76 4.87
C VAL A 58 7.36 -16.26 6.22
N ALA A 59 6.12 -15.77 6.28
CA ALA A 59 5.47 -15.33 7.51
C ALA A 59 4.94 -16.56 8.27
N THR A 60 5.80 -17.19 9.06
CA THR A 60 5.48 -18.40 9.84
C THR A 60 4.77 -18.10 11.16
N ASP A 61 4.72 -16.84 11.56
CA ASP A 61 4.20 -16.41 12.85
C ASP A 61 3.39 -15.12 12.66
N THR A 62 2.07 -15.24 12.79
CA THR A 62 1.11 -14.15 12.56
C THR A 62 0.37 -13.80 13.84
N LEU A 63 0.35 -12.52 14.19
CA LEU A 63 -0.29 -12.02 15.41
C LEU A 63 -1.82 -12.22 15.45
N VAL A 64 -2.45 -12.29 14.27
CA VAL A 64 -3.90 -12.38 14.11
C VAL A 64 -4.21 -13.29 12.92
N ASP A 65 -5.15 -14.21 13.11
CA ASP A 65 -5.71 -14.99 12.01
C ASP A 65 -6.65 -14.12 11.19
N ILE A 66 -6.37 -14.05 9.88
CA ILE A 66 -7.16 -13.28 8.92
C ILE A 66 -8.21 -14.13 8.20
N GLU A 67 -8.26 -15.44 8.45
CA GLU A 67 -9.17 -16.41 7.82
C GLU A 67 -9.07 -16.38 6.28
N GLY A 68 -7.88 -16.11 5.75
CA GLY A 68 -7.63 -15.94 4.30
C GLY A 68 -8.15 -14.63 3.69
N ASP A 69 -8.68 -13.69 4.49
CA ASP A 69 -9.17 -12.40 4.00
C ASP A 69 -8.05 -11.35 3.94
N GLU A 70 -7.50 -11.16 2.75
CA GLU A 70 -6.45 -10.17 2.49
C GLU A 70 -6.88 -8.71 2.77
N ALA A 71 -8.19 -8.40 2.75
CA ALA A 71 -8.66 -7.05 3.09
C ALA A 71 -8.58 -6.83 4.59
N ARG A 72 -8.97 -7.84 5.38
CA ARG A 72 -8.77 -7.84 6.83
C ARG A 72 -7.30 -7.68 7.17
N ARG A 73 -6.40 -8.40 6.48
CA ARG A 73 -4.95 -8.24 6.69
C ARG A 73 -4.49 -6.80 6.49
N VAL A 74 -4.89 -6.18 5.39
CA VAL A 74 -4.49 -4.80 5.07
C VAL A 74 -5.07 -3.82 6.08
N VAL A 75 -6.38 -3.90 6.38
CA VAL A 75 -7.04 -3.00 7.34
C VAL A 75 -6.40 -3.13 8.71
N LEU A 76 -6.22 -4.35 9.22
CA LEU A 76 -5.57 -4.61 10.50
C LEU A 76 -4.14 -4.07 10.52
N SER A 77 -3.34 -4.35 9.49
CA SER A 77 -1.95 -3.85 9.41
C SER A 77 -1.91 -2.33 9.44
N GLN A 78 -2.82 -1.66 8.74
CA GLN A 78 -2.89 -0.20 8.76
C GLN A 78 -3.31 0.33 10.13
N THR A 79 -4.32 -0.26 10.76
CA THR A 79 -4.78 0.09 12.11
C THR A 79 -3.68 -0.06 13.16
N ILE A 80 -2.86 -1.10 13.07
CA ILE A 80 -1.78 -1.36 14.02
C ILE A 80 -0.57 -0.45 13.74
N LEU A 81 -0.13 -0.40 12.48
CA LEU A 81 1.19 0.14 12.15
C LEU A 81 1.16 1.65 11.91
N GLN A 82 0.03 2.24 11.51
CA GLN A 82 -0.06 3.66 11.20
C GLN A 82 -0.34 4.48 12.47
N GLY A 83 0.35 5.60 12.64
CA GLY A 83 0.08 6.52 13.75
C GLY A 83 -1.28 7.21 13.63
N HIS A 84 -1.80 7.32 12.41
CA HIS A 84 -3.15 7.78 12.12
C HIS A 84 -3.65 7.06 10.87
N VAL A 85 -4.79 6.39 10.96
CA VAL A 85 -5.41 5.73 9.81
C VAL A 85 -6.33 6.69 9.07
N ALA A 86 -6.57 6.42 7.79
CA ALA A 86 -7.55 7.17 7.02
C ALA A 86 -8.96 6.96 7.59
N VAL A 87 -9.78 8.00 7.52
CA VAL A 87 -11.21 7.91 7.87
C VAL A 87 -11.88 6.86 7.00
N GLY A 88 -12.78 6.07 7.60
CA GLY A 88 -13.52 5.03 6.90
C GLY A 88 -12.69 3.83 6.46
N LEU A 89 -11.48 3.68 7.01
CA LEU A 89 -10.69 2.47 6.82
C LEU A 89 -11.46 1.25 7.33
N ASP A 90 -11.94 0.40 6.43
CA ASP A 90 -12.68 -0.80 6.78
C ASP A 90 -12.61 -1.85 5.65
N VAL A 91 -13.12 -3.05 5.92
CA VAL A 91 -13.33 -4.11 4.95
C VAL A 91 -14.73 -4.00 4.36
N LEU A 92 -14.81 -3.94 3.04
CA LEU A 92 -16.06 -3.99 2.28
C LEU A 92 -16.13 -5.30 1.51
N LYS A 93 -17.21 -6.07 1.68
CA LYS A 93 -17.49 -7.26 0.87
C LYS A 93 -18.42 -6.92 -0.28
N ILE A 94 -18.02 -7.28 -1.51
CA ILE A 94 -18.84 -7.14 -2.72
C ILE A 94 -18.91 -8.52 -3.37
N GLY A 95 -20.07 -9.17 -3.26
CA GLY A 95 -20.23 -10.58 -3.61
C GLY A 95 -19.29 -11.47 -2.80
N GLN A 96 -18.50 -12.29 -3.48
CA GLN A 96 -17.53 -13.22 -2.86
C GLN A 96 -16.14 -12.61 -2.62
N ARG A 97 -15.97 -11.30 -2.81
CA ARG A 97 -14.66 -10.62 -2.71
C ARG A 97 -14.64 -9.60 -1.59
N SER A 98 -13.51 -9.52 -0.90
CA SER A 98 -13.23 -8.51 0.12
C SER A 98 -12.33 -7.41 -0.43
N TYR A 99 -12.63 -6.17 -0.07
CA TYR A 99 -11.93 -4.96 -0.49
C TYR A 99 -11.56 -4.13 0.74
N ARG A 100 -10.47 -3.39 0.66
CA ARG A 100 -10.18 -2.32 1.62
C ARG A 100 -10.83 -1.04 1.14
N MET A 101 -11.67 -0.46 1.98
CA MET A 101 -12.32 0.83 1.78
C MET A 101 -11.66 1.89 2.66
N ARG A 102 -11.61 3.14 2.21
CA ARG A 102 -11.28 4.32 3.02
C ARG A 102 -11.74 5.59 2.31
N GLU A 103 -11.88 6.69 3.03
CA GLU A 103 -12.06 8.00 2.43
C GLU A 103 -10.83 8.39 1.59
N MET A 104 -11.09 8.90 0.39
CA MET A 104 -10.08 9.42 -0.50
C MET A 104 -9.72 10.84 -0.05
N ILE A 105 -8.48 11.01 0.38
CA ILE A 105 -7.89 12.34 0.56
C ILE A 105 -7.35 12.85 -0.78
N PRO A 106 -7.45 14.15 -1.10
CA PRO A 106 -6.81 14.74 -2.27
C PRO A 106 -5.31 14.39 -2.30
N GLU A 107 -4.89 13.69 -3.35
CA GLU A 107 -3.51 13.20 -3.51
C GLU A 107 -2.59 14.32 -4.05
N GLU A 108 -2.36 15.38 -3.27
CA GLU A 108 -1.37 16.42 -3.60
C GLU A 108 -0.03 16.28 -2.83
N ASN A 109 0.22 15.13 -2.21
CA ASN A 109 1.50 14.84 -1.55
C ASN A 109 2.41 13.96 -2.42
N ARG A 110 2.72 14.41 -3.65
CA ARG A 110 3.74 13.76 -4.47
C ARG A 110 5.09 14.40 -4.23
N SER A 111 5.97 13.65 -3.58
CA SER A 111 7.39 13.97 -3.57
C SER A 111 8.00 13.66 -4.93
N SER A 112 8.60 14.66 -5.58
CA SER A 112 9.34 14.47 -6.83
C SER A 112 10.78 14.08 -6.51
N LEU A 113 11.16 12.86 -6.91
CA LEU A 113 12.55 12.39 -6.78
C LEU A 113 13.51 13.28 -7.57
N ASP A 114 13.10 13.79 -8.74
CA ASP A 114 13.92 14.73 -9.54
C ASP A 114 14.23 16.02 -8.77
N ARG A 115 13.27 16.54 -8.00
CA ARG A 115 13.51 17.70 -7.12
C ARG A 115 14.49 17.37 -6.01
N PHE A 116 14.41 16.16 -5.44
CA PHE A 116 15.31 15.72 -4.38
C PHE A 116 16.72 15.41 -4.87
N GLN A 117 16.89 14.94 -6.11
CA GLN A 117 18.23 14.76 -6.71
C GLN A 117 19.02 16.08 -6.76
N ARG A 118 18.32 17.20 -6.97
CA ARG A 118 18.93 18.54 -6.96
C ARG A 118 19.16 19.10 -5.55
N GLN A 119 18.76 18.37 -4.51
CA GLN A 119 18.73 18.85 -3.11
C GLN A 119 19.14 17.72 -2.14
N PRO A 120 20.42 17.29 -2.17
CA PRO A 120 20.90 16.11 -1.43
C PRO A 120 20.62 16.17 0.07
N GLU A 121 20.76 17.34 0.71
CA GLU A 121 20.43 17.50 2.14
C GLU A 121 18.94 17.27 2.43
N ARG A 122 18.04 17.69 1.53
CA ARG A 122 16.60 17.46 1.69
C ARG A 122 16.26 15.99 1.46
N LEU A 123 16.94 15.32 0.52
CA LEU A 123 16.82 13.88 0.32
C LEU A 123 17.25 13.12 1.58
N ARG A 124 18.42 13.45 2.14
CA ARG A 124 18.92 12.84 3.38
C ARG A 124 17.93 12.98 4.52
N ARG A 125 17.43 14.20 4.77
CA ARG A 125 16.40 14.45 5.80
C ARG A 125 15.10 13.69 5.53
N ALA A 126 14.68 13.55 4.27
CA ALA A 126 13.49 12.78 3.91
C ALA A 126 13.67 11.29 4.23
N VAL A 127 14.84 10.73 3.92
CA VAL A 127 15.20 9.34 4.25
C VAL A 127 15.25 9.14 5.77
N GLU A 128 15.88 10.03 6.52
CA GLU A 128 15.92 9.98 7.99
C GLU A 128 14.50 9.99 8.60
N ARG A 129 13.62 10.87 8.10
CA ARG A 129 12.21 10.92 8.54
C ARG A 129 11.45 9.65 8.19
N ALA A 130 11.63 9.12 6.97
CA ALA A 130 11.00 7.87 6.55
C ALA A 130 11.50 6.69 7.42
N GLY A 131 12.78 6.67 7.78
CA GLY A 131 13.36 5.72 8.73
C GLY A 131 12.71 5.80 10.11
N GLY A 132 12.61 7.01 10.68
CA GLY A 132 11.95 7.21 11.98
C GLY A 132 10.46 6.81 11.98
N LEU A 133 9.73 7.11 10.91
CA LEU A 133 8.34 6.68 10.73
C LEU A 133 8.24 5.15 10.63
N THR A 134 9.12 4.52 9.86
CA THR A 134 9.18 3.06 9.70
C THR A 134 9.49 2.38 11.03
N ALA A 135 10.50 2.85 11.75
CA ALA A 135 10.82 2.36 13.09
C ALA A 135 9.62 2.49 14.03
N SER A 136 8.98 3.66 14.07
CA SER A 136 7.77 3.89 14.88
C SER A 136 6.63 2.94 14.53
N SER A 137 6.44 2.63 13.24
CA SER A 137 5.45 1.65 12.79
C SER A 137 5.77 0.24 13.29
N GLN A 138 7.03 -0.19 13.19
CA GLN A 138 7.44 -1.51 13.67
C GLN A 138 7.34 -1.63 15.20
N LEU A 139 7.66 -0.56 15.95
CA LEU A 139 7.48 -0.52 17.40
C LEU A 139 6.02 -0.71 17.82
N ARG A 140 5.08 -0.05 17.13
CA ARG A 140 3.65 -0.25 17.36
C ARG A 140 3.22 -1.68 17.05
N GLY A 141 3.70 -2.23 15.94
CA GLY A 141 3.42 -3.62 15.56
C GLY A 141 3.92 -4.63 16.59
N ALA A 142 5.18 -4.48 17.03
CA ALA A 142 5.81 -5.37 17.99
C ALA A 142 5.10 -5.35 19.36
N ARG A 143 4.47 -4.23 19.73
CA ARG A 143 3.77 -4.05 21.01
C ARG A 143 2.26 -4.04 20.90
N PHE A 144 1.72 -4.51 19.78
CA PHE A 144 0.27 -4.43 19.51
C PHE A 144 -0.56 -5.22 20.53
N LYS A 145 -0.09 -6.42 20.91
CA LYS A 145 -0.77 -7.30 21.87
C LYS A 145 -0.06 -7.23 23.22
N PRO A 146 -0.73 -6.81 24.31
CA PRO A 146 -0.12 -6.72 25.64
C PRO A 146 0.42 -8.06 26.17
N ASP A 147 -0.24 -9.15 25.82
CA ASP A 147 0.12 -10.53 26.15
C ASP A 147 1.19 -11.12 25.21
N TYR A 148 1.62 -10.36 24.20
CA TYR A 148 2.53 -10.81 23.17
C TYR A 148 3.43 -9.67 22.67
N ASP A 149 4.24 -9.12 23.59
CA ASP A 149 5.24 -8.09 23.29
C ASP A 149 6.47 -8.70 22.60
N ARG A 150 6.68 -8.31 21.34
CA ARG A 150 7.79 -8.74 20.46
C ARG A 150 8.94 -7.72 20.41
N TRP A 151 8.96 -6.74 21.30
CA TRP A 151 10.01 -5.74 21.37
C TRP A 151 11.41 -6.36 21.46
N SER A 152 11.60 -7.37 22.31
CA SER A 152 12.90 -8.01 22.50
C SER A 152 13.41 -8.70 21.23
N ASP A 153 12.51 -9.33 20.47
CA ASP A 153 12.85 -9.93 19.17
C ASP A 153 13.19 -8.88 18.13
N LEU A 154 12.42 -7.78 18.09
CA LEU A 154 12.71 -6.66 17.19
C LEU A 154 14.06 -6.00 17.51
N ALA A 155 14.37 -5.82 18.81
CA ALA A 155 15.65 -5.29 19.26
C ALA A 155 16.80 -6.21 18.86
N ARG A 156 16.67 -7.52 19.12
CA ARG A 156 17.67 -8.53 18.71
C ARG A 156 17.86 -8.56 17.19
N TRP A 157 16.77 -8.43 16.43
CA TRP A 157 16.83 -8.37 14.96
C TRP A 157 17.58 -7.14 14.48
N ALA A 158 17.35 -5.98 15.11
CA ALA A 158 17.96 -4.69 14.77
C ALA A 158 19.44 -4.59 15.18
N GLU A 159 19.83 -5.23 16.28
CA GLU A 159 21.23 -5.30 16.75
C GLU A 159 22.05 -6.38 16.01
N GLY A 160 21.37 -7.32 15.35
CA GLY A 160 22.00 -8.40 14.59
C GLY A 160 22.36 -8.04 13.14
N PRO A 161 22.84 -9.02 12.36
CA PRO A 161 23.27 -8.82 10.96
C PRO A 161 22.10 -8.63 9.98
N SER A 162 20.86 -8.62 10.47
CA SER A 162 19.67 -8.54 9.62
C SER A 162 19.59 -7.23 8.84
N LEU A 163 20.07 -6.13 9.43
CA LEU A 163 20.09 -4.84 8.74
C LEU A 163 21.03 -4.88 7.53
N ASP A 164 22.21 -5.48 7.67
CA ASP A 164 23.15 -5.67 6.55
C ASP A 164 22.53 -6.55 5.47
N ALA A 165 21.80 -7.60 5.84
CA ALA A 165 21.10 -8.45 4.89
C ALA A 165 20.01 -7.69 4.11
N VAL A 166 19.26 -6.80 4.77
CA VAL A 166 18.26 -5.92 4.13
C VAL A 166 18.94 -4.93 3.19
N LEU A 167 20.04 -4.30 3.59
CA LEU A 167 20.80 -3.38 2.75
C LEU A 167 21.38 -4.09 1.52
N ALA A 168 21.94 -5.28 1.70
CA ALA A 168 22.44 -6.11 0.60
C ALA A 168 21.31 -6.53 -0.35
N ALA A 169 20.12 -6.86 0.17
CA ALA A 169 18.95 -7.16 -0.66
C ALA A 169 18.48 -5.93 -1.44
N ALA A 170 18.48 -4.74 -0.84
CA ALA A 170 18.13 -3.49 -1.51
C ALA A 170 19.11 -3.15 -2.66
N ALA A 171 20.40 -3.40 -2.46
CA ALA A 171 21.42 -3.25 -3.51
C ALA A 171 21.14 -4.19 -4.70
N ARG A 172 20.96 -5.49 -4.43
CA ARG A 172 20.61 -6.49 -5.46
C ARG A 172 19.30 -6.15 -6.18
N PHE A 173 18.30 -5.64 -5.46
CA PHE A 173 17.03 -5.23 -6.05
C PHE A 173 17.20 -4.03 -6.99
N THR A 174 18.08 -3.09 -6.63
CA THR A 174 18.42 -1.93 -7.47
C THR A 174 19.10 -2.39 -8.77
N GLU A 175 20.09 -3.27 -8.69
CA GLU A 175 20.77 -3.85 -9.84
C GLU A 175 19.77 -4.56 -10.77
N ARG A 176 18.94 -5.45 -10.21
CA ARG A 176 17.90 -6.16 -10.96
C ARG A 176 16.92 -5.19 -11.63
N THR A 177 16.48 -4.16 -10.93
CA THR A 177 15.53 -3.17 -11.48
C THR A 177 16.15 -2.43 -12.67
N ASN A 178 17.43 -2.04 -12.58
CA ASN A 178 18.13 -1.39 -13.69
C ASN A 178 18.29 -2.31 -14.89
N GLN A 179 18.63 -3.59 -14.65
CA GLN A 179 18.74 -4.59 -15.70
C GLN A 179 17.39 -4.81 -16.41
N GLN A 180 16.32 -5.02 -15.65
CA GLN A 180 14.98 -5.20 -16.20
C GLN A 180 14.48 -3.96 -16.96
N HIS A 181 14.87 -2.76 -16.51
CA HIS A 181 14.57 -1.54 -17.23
C HIS A 181 15.29 -1.47 -18.59
N ALA A 182 16.57 -1.85 -18.63
CA ALA A 182 17.33 -1.92 -19.88
C ALA A 182 16.74 -2.95 -20.86
N GLU A 183 16.38 -4.14 -20.36
CA GLU A 183 15.70 -5.18 -21.14
C GLU A 183 14.36 -4.68 -21.71
N PHE A 184 13.55 -4.00 -20.89
CA PHE A 184 12.30 -3.39 -21.32
C PHE A 184 12.53 -2.32 -22.40
N GLN A 185 13.53 -1.46 -22.23
CA GLN A 185 13.87 -0.44 -23.23
C GLN A 185 14.35 -1.05 -24.55
N ALA A 186 15.14 -2.13 -24.52
CA ALA A 186 15.59 -2.82 -25.71
C ALA A 186 14.40 -3.48 -26.44
N ALA A 187 13.57 -4.23 -25.71
CA ALA A 187 12.40 -4.90 -26.27
C ALA A 187 11.41 -3.92 -26.91
N THR A 188 11.22 -2.74 -26.31
CA THR A 188 10.35 -1.70 -26.89
C THR A 188 10.95 -0.99 -28.10
N ARG A 189 12.27 -1.00 -28.30
CA ARG A 189 12.93 -0.44 -29.50
C ARG A 189 13.00 -1.45 -30.65
N ASP A 190 13.27 -2.72 -30.35
CA ASP A 190 13.62 -3.74 -31.36
C ASP A 190 12.39 -4.51 -31.90
N ALA A 191 11.31 -4.66 -31.13
CA ALA A 191 10.19 -5.56 -31.47
C ALA A 191 8.98 -4.88 -32.17
N GLY A 192 9.16 -3.76 -32.86
CA GLY A 192 8.04 -2.98 -33.43
C GLY A 192 7.20 -2.24 -32.37
N GLY A 193 7.71 -2.14 -31.14
CA GLY A 193 7.16 -1.34 -30.05
C GLY A 193 6.08 -2.01 -29.20
N ILE A 194 5.51 -1.22 -28.29
CA ILE A 194 4.41 -1.60 -27.38
C ILE A 194 3.19 -2.16 -28.16
N SER A 195 3.03 -1.79 -29.43
CA SER A 195 1.89 -2.20 -30.27
C SER A 195 1.84 -3.72 -30.50
N ALA A 196 2.97 -4.38 -30.77
CA ALA A 196 3.03 -5.84 -30.92
C ALA A 196 2.74 -6.57 -29.61
N ALA A 197 3.26 -6.06 -28.48
CA ALA A 197 2.97 -6.61 -27.15
C ALA A 197 1.50 -6.44 -26.74
N LEU A 198 0.85 -5.33 -27.13
CA LEU A 198 -0.58 -5.10 -26.91
C LEU A 198 -1.45 -6.00 -27.78
N HIS A 199 -1.07 -6.25 -29.04
CA HIS A 199 -1.77 -7.20 -29.91
C HIS A 199 -1.73 -8.64 -29.36
N ALA A 200 -0.60 -9.06 -28.78
CA ALA A 200 -0.50 -10.37 -28.12
C ALA A 200 -1.31 -10.47 -26.83
N PHE A 201 -1.58 -9.34 -26.16
CA PHE A 201 -2.38 -9.29 -24.93
C PHE A 201 -3.89 -9.18 -25.18
N ALA A 202 -4.28 -8.68 -26.36
CA ALA A 202 -5.67 -8.53 -26.79
C ALA A 202 -6.22 -9.73 -27.58
N GLY A 203 -5.36 -10.72 -27.90
CA GLY A 203 -5.71 -11.96 -28.58
C GLY A 203 -6.06 -13.10 -27.63
#